data_AF-A0AAN7Q3N7-F1
#
_entry.id   AF-A0AAN7Q3N7-F1
#
_cell.length_a   1.000
_cell.length_b   1.000
_cell.length_c   1.000
_cell.angle_alpha   90.00
_cell.angle_beta   90.00
_cell.angle_gamma   90.00
#
_symmetry.space_group_name_H-M   'P 1'
#
loop_
_entity.id
_entity.type
_entity.pdbx_description
1 polymer ?
#
loop_
_entity_poly.entity_id
_entity_poly.type
_entity_poly.pdbx_seq_one_letter_code
_entity_poly.pdbx_strand_id
1 'polypeptide(L)' 'MEMVFGKGGKEFVYESCSYQPTSRGSIEGSFDFIPGRLTKPEGSSFLAEVARVPFHLPRCIF' A
#
# COMPACT_ATOMS: atom_id res chain seq x y z
N MET A 1 -6.46 -9.16 -3.48
CA MET A 1 -7.15 -7.87 -3.71
C MET A 1 -6.45 -7.20 -4.87
N GLU A 2 -7.17 -6.81 -5.92
CA GLU A 2 -6.60 -6.17 -7.11
C GLU A 2 -6.94 -4.68 -7.07
N MET A 3 -5.95 -3.81 -7.30
CA MET A 3 -6.14 -2.36 -7.34
C MET A 3 -6.03 -1.91 -8.80
N VAL A 4 -7.13 -1.39 -9.35
CA VAL A 4 -7.19 -0.95 -10.75
C VAL A 4 -7.33 0.57 -10.79
N PHE A 5 -6.36 1.25 -11.42
CA PHE A 5 -6.33 2.69 -11.53
C PHE A 5 -6.57 3.11 -12.98
N GLY A 6 -7.54 4.01 -13.19
CA GLY A 6 -7.79 4.64 -14.49
C GLY A 6 -7.25 6.07 -14.53
N LYS A 7 -6.89 6.56 -15.72
CA LYS A 7 -6.49 7.97 -15.89
C LYS A 7 -7.69 8.88 -15.57
N GLY A 8 -7.58 9.73 -14.55
CA GLY A 8 -8.70 10.53 -14.03
C GLY A 8 -9.72 9.72 -13.20
N GLY A 9 -9.38 8.48 -12.84
CA GLY A 9 -10.16 7.67 -11.90
C GLY A 9 -10.12 8.24 -10.48
N LYS A 10 -11.04 7.77 -9.63
CA LYS A 10 -11.05 8.12 -8.20
C LYS A 10 -9.83 7.51 -7.52
N GLU A 11 -9.35 8.17 -6.47
CA GLU A 11 -8.36 7.61 -5.56
C GLU A 11 -8.85 6.27 -5.01
N PHE A 12 -7.96 5.27 -5.02
CA PHE A 12 -8.23 3.97 -4.42
C PHE A 12 -7.78 4.00 -2.97
N VAL A 13 -8.73 3.90 -2.04
CA VAL A 13 -8.47 3.85 -0.61
C VAL A 13 -8.80 2.45 -0.10
N TYR A 14 -7.83 1.82 0.54
CA TYR A 14 -8.00 0.53 1.20
C TYR A 14 -7.40 0.60 2.60
N GLU A 15 -8.09 -0.01 3.56
CA GLU A 15 -7.68 -0.08 4.95
C GLU A 15 -7.40 -1.53 5.34
N SER A 16 -6.27 -1.73 6.01
CA SER A 16 -5.84 -3.01 6.55
C SER A 16 -5.20 -2.80 7.91
N CYS A 17 -5.11 -3.89 8.68
CA CYS A 17 -4.47 -3.90 9.99
C CYS A 17 -3.36 -4.95 10.00
N SER A 18 -2.26 -4.65 10.70
CA SER A 18 -1.18 -5.60 10.98
C SER A 18 -0.91 -5.65 12.48
N TYR A 19 -0.70 -6.85 13.01
CA TYR A 19 -0.33 -7.03 14.40
C TYR A 19 1.18 -6.84 14.58
N GLN A 20 1.58 -6.02 15.55
CA GLN A 20 2.96 -5.95 16.02
C GLN A 20 3.03 -6.27 17.52
N PRO A 21 3.97 -7.14 17.94
CA PRO A 21 4.16 -7.45 19.35
C PRO A 21 4.84 -6.32 20.14
N THR A 22 5.37 -5.29 19.46
CA THR A 22 6.13 -4.18 20.04
C THR A 22 5.38 -2.87 19.96
N SER A 23 5.62 -1.97 20.92
CA SER A 23 5.02 -0.63 20.98
C SER A 23 5.58 0.37 19.97
N ARG A 24 6.59 -0.04 19.19
CA ARG A 24 7.22 0.74 18.12
C ARG A 24 7.50 -0.18 16.94
N GLY A 25 7.35 0.34 15.73
CA GLY A 25 7.72 -0.33 14.51
C GLY A 25 7.55 0.58 13.29
N SER A 26 7.73 0.01 12.10
CA SER A 26 7.43 0.67 10.83
C SER A 26 6.88 -0.32 9.82
N ILE A 27 6.14 0.19 8.84
CA ILE A 27 5.77 -0.54 7.63
C ILE A 27 6.41 0.21 6.45
N GLU A 28 7.07 -0.54 5.59
CA GLU A 28 7.66 -0.10 4.33
C GLU A 28 7.49 -1.24 3.31
N GLY A 29 7.61 -0.93 2.03
CA GLY A 29 7.46 -1.94 0.98
C GLY A 29 7.30 -1.32 -0.40
N SER A 30 6.76 -2.09 -1.33
CA SER A 30 6.42 -1.61 -2.67
C SER A 30 5.22 -2.36 -3.21
N PHE A 31 4.53 -1.73 -4.16
CA PHE A 31 3.49 -2.34 -4.97
C PHE A 31 3.98 -2.51 -6.39
N ASP A 32 3.76 -3.69 -6.97
CA ASP A 32 3.95 -3.93 -8.40
C ASP A 32 2.75 -3.41 -9.17
N PHE A 33 2.98 -2.37 -9.98
CA PHE A 33 1.99 -1.86 -10.92
C PHE A 33 2.19 -2.49 -12.29
N ILE A 34 1.13 -3.12 -12.81
CA ILE A 34 1.12 -3.74 -14.13
C ILE A 34 0.16 -2.94 -15.02
N PRO A 35 0.64 -2.31 -16.09
CA PRO A 35 -0.22 -1.64 -17.07
C PRO A 35 -1.22 -2.61 -17.70
N GLY A 36 -2.48 -2.19 -17.84
CA GLY A 36 -3.54 -3.00 -18.46
C GLY A 36 -4.28 -3.87 -17.45
N ARG A 37 -4.33 -5.19 -17.68
CA ARG A 37 -4.95 -6.17 -16.77
C ARG A 37 -3.90 -7.13 -16.24
N LEU A 38 -4.06 -7.60 -15.00
CA LEU A 38 -3.15 -8.60 -14.43
C LEU A 38 -3.06 -9.89 -15.27
N THR A 39 -4.17 -10.30 -15.91
CA THR A 39 -4.21 -11.46 -16.81
C THR A 39 -3.75 -11.15 -18.24
N LYS A 40 -3.66 -9.87 -18.63
CA LYS A 40 -3.20 -9.43 -19.94
C LYS A 40 -2.44 -8.10 -19.80
N PRO A 41 -1.16 -8.16 -19.40
CA PRO A 41 -0.32 -6.97 -19.26
C PRO A 41 -0.13 -6.27 -20.61
N GLU A 42 -0.18 -4.94 -20.62
CA GLU A 42 0.01 -4.09 -21.81
C GLU A 42 1.35 -3.34 -21.78
N GLY A 43 2.25 -3.73 -20.89
CA GLY A 43 3.58 -3.11 -20.76
C GLY A 43 4.42 -3.76 -19.65
N SER A 44 5.61 -3.21 -19.43
CA SER A 44 6.47 -3.62 -18.31
C SER A 44 5.87 -3.17 -16.97
N SER A 45 6.01 -3.99 -15.94
CA SER A 45 5.68 -3.58 -14.58
C SER A 45 6.62 -2.49 -14.08
N PHE A 46 6.16 -1.73 -13.10
CA PHE A 46 6.99 -0.80 -12.36
C PHE A 46 6.64 -0.84 -10.87
N LEU A 47 7.63 -0.56 -10.03
CA LEU A 47 7.46 -0.53 -8.58
C LEU A 47 7.01 0.85 -8.14
N ALA A 48 5.94 0.88 -7.35
CA ALA A 48 5.55 2.04 -6.57
C ALA A 48 6.00 1.83 -5.12
N GLU A 49 7.00 2.59 -4.69
CA GLU A 49 7.54 2.48 -3.34
C GLU A 49 6.58 3.05 -2.30
N VAL A 50 6.43 2.32 -1.19
CA VAL A 50 5.74 2.78 0.00
C VAL A 50 6.77 3.35 0.95
N ALA A 51 6.70 4.66 1.17
CA ALA A 51 7.55 5.34 2.13
C ALA A 51 7.42 4.69 3.52
N ARG A 52 8.50 4.70 4.28
CA ARG A 52 8.52 4.17 5.65
C ARG A 52 7.52 4.92 6.53
N VAL A 53 6.50 4.21 7.00
CA VAL A 53 5.49 4.73 7.93
C VAL A 53 5.78 4.20 9.34
N PRO A 54 6.20 5.04 10.30
CA PRO A 54 6.43 4.60 11.67
C PRO A 54 5.11 4.49 12.45
N PHE A 55 4.99 3.45 13.28
CA PHE A 55 3.91 3.27 14.24
C PHE A 55 4.47 3.29 15.65
N HIS A 56 3.76 3.97 16.54
CA HIS A 56 4.09 4.02 17.96
C HIS A 56 2.79 3.97 18.77
N LEU A 57 2.80 3.17 19.83
CA LEU A 57 1.68 3.14 20.77
C LEU A 57 1.63 4.51 21.48
N PRO A 58 0.51 5.26 21.35
CA PRO A 58 0.38 6.54 22.01
C PRO A 58 0.41 6.37 23.53
N ARG A 59 1.03 7.32 24.22
CA ARG A 59 1.16 7.29 25.69
C ARG A 59 -0.16 7.50 26.43
N CYS A 60 -1.17 8.06 25.75
CA CYS A 60 -2.50 8.29 26.30
C CYS A 60 -3.53 8.06 25.19
N ILE A 61 -4.61 7.35 25.52
CA ILE A 61 -5.83 7.22 24.74
C ILE A 61 -6.91 7.90 25.59
N PHE A 62 -7.57 8.92 25.04
CA PHE A 62 -8.62 9.69 25.70
C PHE A 62 -10.00 9.15 25.34
#